data_AF-A0A954BEL3-F1
#
_entry.id   AF-A0A954BEL3-F1
#
_cell.length_a   1.000
_cell.length_b   1.000
_cell.length_c   1.000
_cell.angle_alpha   90.00
_cell.angle_beta   90.00
_cell.angle_gamma   90.00
#
_symmetry.space_group_name_H-M   'P 1'
#
loop_
_entity.id
_entity.type
_entity.pdbx_description
1 polymer ?
#
loop_
_entity_poly.entity_id
_entity_poly.type
_entity_poly.pdbx_seq_one_letter_code
_entity_poly.pdbx_strand_id
1 'polypeptide(L)'
;AADKSFNNHWGVPLTLARLPMHADYGVFEIGMNHAGEITPLTHLVAPHAAIVTTVAPAHLEFFGTLEKIAEAKAEIFLGLSKGGAAILP
;
A
#
# COMPACT_ATOMS: atom_id res chain seq x y z
N ALA A 1 7.71 3.39 -14.56
CA ALA A 1 6.27 3.35 -14.22
C ALA A 1 5.91 1.88 -14.03
N ALA A 2 5.05 1.53 -13.06
CA ALA A 2 4.61 0.15 -12.88
C ALA A 2 3.73 -0.26 -14.07
N ASP A 3 4.32 -0.94 -15.04
CA ASP A 3 3.61 -1.46 -16.21
C ASP A 3 2.58 -2.50 -15.75
N LYS A 4 1.29 -2.15 -15.77
CA LYS A 4 0.11 -2.98 -15.41
C LYS A 4 -0.02 -3.35 -13.93
N SER A 5 -0.85 -2.59 -13.20
CA SER A 5 -1.49 -2.90 -11.90
C SER A 5 -0.74 -3.89 -10.97
N PHE A 6 0.57 -3.71 -10.81
CA PHE A 6 1.36 -4.54 -9.90
C PHE A 6 1.26 -4.03 -8.45
N ASN A 7 0.05 -3.66 -8.03
CA ASN A 7 -0.25 -3.06 -6.74
C ASN A 7 -1.07 -3.98 -5.81
N ASN A 8 -1.38 -5.19 -6.26
CA ASN A 8 -2.17 -6.19 -5.53
C ASN A 8 -1.29 -7.32 -4.97
N HIS A 9 -1.95 -8.38 -4.48
CA HIS A 9 -1.33 -9.55 -3.87
C HIS A 9 -0.33 -10.31 -4.76
N TRP A 10 -0.39 -10.15 -6.09
CA TRP A 10 0.62 -10.68 -7.00
C TRP A 10 1.68 -9.65 -7.35
N GLY A 11 1.22 -8.42 -7.57
CA GLY A 11 2.06 -7.38 -8.12
C GLY A 11 3.11 -6.82 -7.18
N VAL A 12 2.74 -6.58 -5.92
CA VAL A 12 3.68 -6.05 -4.94
C VAL A 12 4.84 -7.03 -4.71
N PRO A 13 4.60 -8.35 -4.46
CA PRO A 13 5.70 -9.30 -4.33
C PRO A 13 6.60 -9.39 -5.57
N LEU A 14 6.02 -9.36 -6.77
CA LEU A 14 6.80 -9.42 -8.02
C LEU A 14 7.64 -8.17 -8.24
N THR A 15 7.09 -6.99 -7.95
CA THR A 15 7.82 -5.72 -8.03
C THR A 15 8.97 -5.71 -7.03
N LEU A 16 8.71 -6.17 -5.79
CA LEU A 16 9.72 -6.27 -4.75
C LEU A 16 10.84 -7.24 -5.12
N ALA A 17 10.50 -8.44 -5.60
CA ALA A 17 11.47 -9.45 -6.02
C ALA A 17 12.33 -9.01 -7.21
N ARG A 18 11.85 -8.04 -8.01
CA ARG A 18 12.57 -7.47 -9.15
C ARG A 18 13.37 -6.21 -8.81
N LEU A 19 13.30 -5.70 -7.57
CA LEU A 19 14.05 -4.53 -7.17
C LEU A 19 15.56 -4.81 -7.33
N PRO A 20 16.31 -4.01 -8.11
CA PRO A 20 17.74 -4.21 -8.27
C PRO A 20 18.45 -4.14 -6.91
N MET A 21 19.42 -5.02 -6.68
CA MET A 21 20.17 -5.04 -5.41
C MET A 21 20.93 -3.74 -5.10
N HIS A 22 21.19 -2.93 -6.13
CA HIS A 22 21.89 -1.65 -6.01
C HIS A 22 20.95 -0.44 -6.12
N ALA A 23 19.63 -0.65 -6.02
CA ALA A 23 18.68 0.45 -6.00
C ALA A 23 18.76 1.20 -4.67
N ASP A 24 18.92 2.53 -4.72
CA ASP A 24 18.90 3.37 -3.52
C ASP A 24 17.50 3.47 -2.89
N TYR A 25 16.46 3.38 -3.73
CA TYR A 25 15.06 3.51 -3.32
C TYR A 25 14.15 2.53 -4.05
N GLY A 26 13.13 2.03 -3.35
CA GLY A 26 12.00 1.31 -3.91
C GLY A 26 10.71 2.07 -3.64
N VAL A 27 9.88 2.28 -4.67
CA VAL A 27 8.56 2.90 -4.55
C VAL A 27 7.52 1.88 -4.94
N PHE A 28 6.62 1.58 -4.01
CA PHE A 28 5.61 0.54 -4.16
C PHE A 28 4.22 1.13 -4.03
N GLU A 29 3.42 0.98 -5.09
CA GLU A 29 1.99 1.22 -5.00
C GLU A 29 1.32 0.01 -4.37
N ILE A 30 0.52 0.21 -3.32
CA ILE A 30 -0.25 -0.86 -2.67
C ILE A 30 -1.72 -0.48 -2.72
N GLY A 31 -2.50 -1.31 -3.42
CA GLY A 31 -3.94 -1.16 -3.60
C GLY A 31 -4.72 -2.25 -2.86
N MET A 32 -6.04 -2.05 -2.78
CA MET A 32 -6.99 -3.02 -2.23
C MET A 32 -8.36 -2.88 -2.91
N ASN A 33 -9.09 -4.00 -2.96
CA ASN A 33 -10.53 -4.02 -3.19
C ASN A 33 -11.31 -4.23 -1.89
N HIS A 34 -10.72 -4.91 -0.91
CA HIS A 34 -11.33 -5.24 0.39
C HIS A 34 -10.39 -4.93 1.55
N ALA A 35 -10.98 -4.74 2.74
CA ALA A 35 -10.21 -4.62 3.98
C ALA A 35 -9.33 -5.87 4.21
N GLY A 36 -8.16 -5.66 4.79
CA GLY A 36 -7.16 -6.68 5.07
C GLY A 36 -6.19 -6.97 3.93
N GLU A 37 -6.45 -6.49 2.70
CA GLU A 37 -5.58 -6.78 1.56
C GLU A 37 -4.25 -5.99 1.59
N ILE A 38 -4.22 -4.79 2.18
CA ILE A 38 -3.00 -3.99 2.29
C ILE A 38 -2.07 -4.56 3.36
N THR A 39 -2.62 -5.00 4.49
CA THR A 39 -1.86 -5.46 5.66
C THR A 39 -0.71 -6.44 5.34
N PRO A 40 -0.91 -7.56 4.61
CA PRO A 40 0.20 -8.47 4.29
C PRO A 40 1.22 -7.85 3.33
N LEU A 41 0.79 -6.94 2.45
CA LEU A 41 1.65 -6.33 1.43
C LEU A 41 2.55 -5.26 2.04
N THR A 42 2.03 -4.44 2.94
CA THR A 42 2.87 -3.44 3.64
C THR A 42 3.91 -4.11 4.53
N HIS A 43 3.59 -5.24 5.18
CA HIS A 43 4.59 -6.02 5.93
C HIS A 43 5.69 -6.61 5.03
N LEU A 44 5.32 -7.02 3.81
CA LEU A 44 6.29 -7.51 2.84
C LEU A 44 7.23 -6.39 2.36
N VAL A 45 6.70 -5.20 2.12
CA VAL A 45 7.47 -4.02 1.68
C VAL A 45 8.31 -3.41 2.81
N ALA A 46 7.84 -3.51 4.07
CA ALA A 46 8.47 -2.93 5.26
C ALA A 46 8.91 -1.46 5.08
N PRO A 47 8.01 -0.55 4.64
CA PRO A 47 8.39 0.79 4.20
C PRO A 47 9.04 1.65 5.30
N HIS A 48 9.98 2.50 4.90
CA HIS A 48 10.51 3.58 5.74
C HIS A 48 9.60 4.82 5.74
N ALA A 49 8.79 4.98 4.71
CA ALA A 49 7.75 6.00 4.62
C ALA A 49 6.52 5.40 3.93
N ALA A 50 5.34 5.65 4.48
CA ALA A 50 4.07 5.26 3.89
C ALA A 50 3.18 6.49 3.72
N ILE A 51 2.47 6.58 2.60
CA ILE A 51 1.64 7.73 2.26
C ILE A 51 0.24 7.28 1.87
N VAL A 52 -0.76 7.93 2.45
CA VAL A 52 -2.12 7.96 1.90
C VAL A 52 -2.29 9.29 1.19
N THR A 53 -2.46 9.27 -0.13
CA THR A 53 -2.57 10.50 -0.93
C THR A 53 -3.97 11.08 -0.92
N THR A 54 -5.01 10.23 -0.91
CA THR A 54 -6.41 10.65 -0.92
C THR A 54 -7.29 9.53 -0.39
N VAL A 55 -8.32 9.90 0.38
CA VAL A 55 -9.46 9.04 0.68
C VAL A 55 -10.64 9.55 -0.15
N ALA A 56 -11.02 8.78 -1.16
CA ALA A 56 -12.12 9.13 -2.05
C ALA A 56 -13.07 7.94 -2.19
N PRO A 57 -14.35 8.17 -2.55
CA PRO A 57 -15.30 7.10 -2.80
C PRO A 57 -14.82 6.24 -3.98
N ALA A 58 -14.31 5.06 -3.66
CA ALA A 58 -13.94 4.01 -4.58
C ALA A 58 -14.32 2.67 -3.93
N HIS A 59 -14.66 1.65 -4.72
CA HIS A 59 -15.04 0.35 -4.17
C HIS A 59 -16.19 0.43 -3.15
N LEU A 60 -17.12 1.39 -3.33
CA LEU A 60 -18.22 1.66 -2.38
C LEU A 60 -19.09 0.42 -2.14
N GLU A 61 -19.19 -0.47 -3.12
CA GLU A 61 -19.89 -1.76 -3.02
C GLU A 61 -19.33 -2.66 -1.89
N PHE A 62 -18.04 -2.54 -1.59
CA PHE A 62 -17.35 -3.34 -0.57
C PHE A 62 -17.25 -2.61 0.79
N PHE A 63 -17.13 -1.29 0.80
CA PHE A 63 -16.89 -0.52 2.03
C PHE A 63 -18.12 0.19 2.59
N GLY A 64 -19.09 0.56 1.76
CA GLY A 64 -20.33 1.24 2.17
C GLY A 64 -20.18 2.68 2.70
N THR A 65 -19.04 3.04 3.29
CA THR A 65 -18.77 4.36 3.89
C THR A 65 -17.34 4.82 3.59
N LEU A 66 -17.11 6.13 3.60
CA LEU A 66 -15.77 6.70 3.35
C LEU A 66 -14.83 6.38 4.52
N GLU A 67 -15.37 6.30 5.74
CA GLU A 67 -14.66 5.94 6.96
C GLU A 67 -14.05 4.54 6.85
N LYS A 68 -14.81 3.55 6.37
CA LYS A 68 -14.30 2.20 6.14
C LYS A 68 -13.24 2.14 5.04
N ILE A 69 -13.33 2.99 4.02
CA ILE A 69 -12.27 3.12 3.01
C ILE A 69 -11.01 3.70 3.66
N ALA A 70 -11.15 4.71 4.53
CA ALA A 70 -10.03 5.32 5.25
C ALA A 70 -9.34 4.32 6.18
N GLU A 71 -10.11 3.54 6.95
CA GLU A 71 -9.62 2.49 7.84
C GLU A 71 -8.81 1.45 7.06
N ALA A 72 -9.36 0.94 5.96
CA ALA A 72 -8.68 -0.06 5.15
C ALA A 72 -7.44 0.50 4.44
N LYS A 73 -7.44 1.77 3.99
CA LYS A 73 -6.22 2.44 3.50
C LYS A 73 -5.18 2.64 4.60
N ALA A 74 -5.60 2.91 5.84
CA ALA A 74 -4.71 3.12 6.97
C ALA A 74 -3.93 1.86 7.37
N GLU A 75 -4.35 0.67 6.92
CA GLU A 75 -3.57 -0.56 7.05
C GLU A 75 -2.14 -0.42 6.50
N ILE A 76 -1.91 0.48 5.55
CA ILE A 76 -0.56 0.72 4.98
C ILE A 76 0.47 1.08 6.06
N PHE A 77 0.03 1.70 7.16
CA PHE A 77 0.90 2.11 8.26
C PHE A 77 1.29 0.96 9.20
N LEU A 78 0.61 -0.19 9.13
CA LEU A 78 0.94 -1.35 9.98
C LEU A 78 2.30 -1.96 9.64
N GLY A 79 2.74 -1.84 8.39
CA GLY A 79 4.06 -2.29 7.94
C GLY A 79 5.17 -1.25 8.09
N LEU A 80 4.88 -0.05 8.62
CA LEU A 80 5.85 1.02 8.72
C LEU A 80 7.00 0.62 9.66
N SER A 81 8.22 0.69 9.14
CA SER A 81 9.43 0.42 9.91
C SER A 81 9.56 1.37 11.11
N LYS A 82 10.19 0.90 12.19
CA LYS A 82 10.40 1.70 13.40
C LYS A 82 11.14 3.01 13.06
N GLY A 83 10.56 4.14 13.45
CA GLY A 83 11.10 5.47 13.15
C GLY A 83 10.79 5.98 11.73
N GLY A 84 9.97 5.25 10.98
CA GLY A 84 9.50 5.67 9.66
C GLY A 84 8.46 6.81 9.71
N ALA A 85 8.16 7.36 8.54
CA ALA A 85 7.23 8.48 8.39
C ALA A 85 5.86 8.03 7.88
N ALA A 86 4.80 8.44 8.58
CA ALA A 86 3.42 8.36 8.09
C ALA A 86 3.03 9.70 7.48
N ILE A 87 2.61 9.70 6.21
CA ILE A 87 2.19 10.89 5.48
C ILE A 87 0.68 10.77 5.22
N LEU A 88 -0.05 11.76 5.69
CA LEU A 88 -1.50 11.86 5.60
C LEU A 88 -1.90 13.06 4.72
N PRO A 89 -3.07 13.02 4.06
CA PRO A 89 -3.58 14.13 3.27
C PRO A 89 -4.07 15.31 4.13
#